data_AF-A0AAV7IJR5-F1
#
_entry.id   AF-A0AAV7IJR5-F1
#
_cell.length_a   1.000
_cell.length_b   1.000
_cell.length_c   1.000
_cell.angle_alpha   90.00
_cell.angle_beta   90.00
_cell.angle_gamma   90.00
#
_symmetry.space_group_name_H-M   'P 1'
#
loop_
_entity.id
_entity.type
_entity.pdbx_description
1 polymer ?
#
loop_
_entity_poly.entity_id
_entity_poly.type
_entity_poly.pdbx_seq_one_letter_code
_entity_poly.pdbx_strand_id
1 'polypeptide(L)'
;MWDTKITLDDDNGYYYLIQDTYPAECPQGDLDRCYVPKYPWIVRLFSFIFEDNIDFECKAGEFFSPKDEAHFDFSSLSSIKNEIVDKWGIDRVSKYSNENEVLARYWKQFGRCSVFFKGIDSGLKFYQKSLELFDKYNMDTILRQSNITPGKSYTYQEISEAASKGIGGKHVKMTCVSSYGNKPRKQILDNIGFYMDKNFNPTNPTDIESPSDRFFTCDRERVILYQGLMDYVDKERQRIGSIRPIF
;
A
#
# COMPACT_ATOMS: atom_id res chain seq x y z
N MET A 1 23.03 22.39 28.57
CA MET A 1 23.13 22.87 27.18
C MET A 1 22.37 21.84 26.35
N TRP A 2 21.12 22.20 25.98
CA TRP A 2 20.11 21.48 25.18
C TRP A 2 19.85 20.01 25.50
N ASP A 3 19.02 19.78 26.52
CA ASP A 3 18.31 18.53 26.78
C ASP A 3 16.85 18.71 26.29
N THR A 4 16.67 18.83 24.97
CA THR A 4 15.35 18.99 24.36
C THR A 4 14.78 17.59 24.14
N LYS A 5 14.00 17.09 25.11
CA LYS A 5 13.06 16.00 24.84
C LYS A 5 12.08 16.51 23.78
N ILE A 6 12.30 16.13 22.52
CA ILE A 6 11.28 16.24 21.48
C ILE A 6 10.09 15.43 22.02
N THR A 7 8.98 16.11 22.31
CA THR A 7 7.74 15.43 22.64
C THR A 7 7.04 15.07 21.34
N LEU A 8 6.32 13.94 21.30
CA LEU A 8 5.59 13.48 20.09
C LEU A 8 4.52 14.49 19.61
N ASP A 9 4.15 15.43 20.47
CA ASP A 9 3.27 16.55 20.15
C ASP A 9 3.97 17.64 19.32
N ASP A 10 5.31 17.73 19.41
CA ASP A 10 6.15 18.71 18.69
C ASP A 10 6.65 18.21 17.32
N ASP A 11 6.27 17.00 16.93
CA ASP A 11 6.73 16.39 15.67
C ASP A 11 5.81 16.76 14.48
N ASN A 12 6.42 17.19 13.36
CA ASN A 12 5.73 17.61 12.15
C ASN A 12 5.36 16.46 11.18
N GLY A 13 5.40 15.20 11.62
CA GLY A 13 5.12 14.06 10.75
C GLY A 13 3.67 13.87 10.27
N TYR A 14 3.51 12.92 9.35
CA TYR A 14 2.25 12.57 8.69
C TYR A 14 1.99 11.06 8.69
N TYR A 15 0.73 10.66 8.61
CA TYR A 15 0.41 9.31 8.16
C TYR A 15 0.49 9.23 6.65
N TYR A 16 0.97 8.10 6.13
CA TYR A 16 1.02 7.80 4.72
C TYR A 16 0.28 6.49 4.45
N LEU A 17 -0.71 6.54 3.57
CA LEU A 17 -1.46 5.37 3.13
C LEU A 17 -1.15 5.13 1.65
N ILE A 18 -0.69 3.93 1.33
CA ILE A 18 -0.48 3.45 -0.05
C ILE A 18 -1.46 2.31 -0.30
N GLN A 19 -2.15 2.38 -1.44
CA GLN A 19 -2.96 1.29 -1.97
C GLN A 19 -2.33 0.79 -3.27
N ASP A 20 -2.15 -0.53 -3.38
CA ASP A 20 -1.65 -1.16 -4.60
C ASP A 20 -2.83 -1.55 -5.49
N THR A 21 -2.71 -1.29 -6.79
CA THR A 21 -3.43 -2.05 -7.81
C THR A 21 -2.72 -3.38 -7.95
N TYR A 22 -3.18 -4.39 -7.22
CA TYR A 22 -2.54 -5.68 -7.33
C TYR A 22 -3.21 -6.49 -8.44
N PRO A 23 -2.59 -6.66 -9.62
CA PRO A 23 -3.05 -7.71 -10.51
C PRO A 23 -2.89 -9.06 -9.80
N ALA A 24 -3.63 -10.07 -10.25
CA ALA A 24 -3.42 -11.42 -9.73
C ALA A 24 -1.93 -11.78 -9.84
N GLU A 25 -1.41 -12.56 -8.90
CA GLU A 25 -0.03 -13.07 -8.99
C GLU A 25 -0.04 -14.57 -9.12
N CYS A 26 0.56 -15.07 -10.19
CA CYS A 26 0.65 -16.49 -10.48
C CYS A 26 2.10 -16.92 -10.29
N PRO A 27 2.43 -17.63 -9.20
CA PRO A 27 3.79 -18.05 -8.91
C PRO A 27 4.35 -18.90 -10.05
N GLN A 28 5.43 -18.47 -10.70
CA GLN A 28 6.12 -19.23 -11.76
C GLN A 28 5.21 -19.69 -12.92
N GLY A 29 4.08 -19.03 -13.13
CA GLY A 29 3.08 -19.47 -14.12
C GLY A 29 2.29 -20.72 -13.69
N ASP A 30 2.14 -20.97 -12.40
CA ASP A 30 1.16 -21.93 -11.89
C ASP A 30 -0.20 -21.23 -11.73
N LEU A 31 -1.12 -21.55 -12.63
CA LEU A 31 -2.46 -20.95 -12.67
C LEU A 31 -3.33 -21.38 -11.50
N ASP A 32 -3.11 -22.59 -10.99
CA ASP A 32 -3.86 -23.15 -9.87
C ASP A 32 -3.42 -22.52 -8.55
N ARG A 33 -2.22 -21.89 -8.54
CA ARG A 33 -1.69 -21.15 -7.41
C ARG A 33 -1.81 -19.64 -7.55
N CYS A 34 -2.48 -19.11 -8.57
CA CYS A 34 -2.70 -17.67 -8.68
C CYS A 34 -3.37 -17.14 -7.40
N TYR A 35 -2.76 -16.12 -6.80
CA TYR A 35 -3.45 -15.28 -5.83
C TYR A 35 -4.27 -14.27 -6.62
N VAL A 36 -5.59 -14.32 -6.43
CA VAL A 36 -6.52 -13.35 -6.98
C VAL A 36 -7.08 -12.57 -5.79
N PRO A 37 -6.69 -11.29 -5.60
CA PRO A 37 -7.25 -10.51 -4.52
C PRO A 37 -8.77 -10.36 -4.68
N LYS A 38 -9.48 -10.37 -3.55
CA LYS A 38 -10.93 -10.15 -3.51
C LYS A 38 -11.31 -8.75 -3.97
N TYR A 39 -10.45 -7.77 -3.70
CA TYR A 39 -10.62 -6.37 -4.09
C TYR A 39 -9.59 -5.98 -5.16
N PRO A 40 -9.95 -5.09 -6.10
CA PRO A 40 -9.04 -4.61 -7.15
C PRO A 40 -7.90 -3.74 -6.60
N TRP A 41 -8.06 -3.23 -5.37
CA TRP A 41 -7.05 -2.51 -4.62
C TRP A 41 -6.92 -3.10 -3.23
N ILE A 42 -5.71 -3.03 -2.67
CA ILE A 42 -5.41 -3.47 -1.30
C ILE A 42 -4.51 -2.44 -0.61
N VAL A 43 -4.52 -2.44 0.71
CA VAL A 43 -3.57 -1.69 1.53
C VAL A 43 -2.18 -2.29 1.34
N ARG A 44 -1.25 -1.45 0.88
CA ARG A 44 0.16 -1.79 0.77
C ARG A 44 0.94 -1.37 2.00
N LEU A 45 0.67 -0.15 2.47
CA LEU A 45 1.37 0.49 3.56
C LEU A 45 0.42 1.47 4.24
N PHE A 46 0.43 1.43 5.57
CA PHE A 46 -0.13 2.48 6.42
C PHE A 46 0.88 2.72 7.54
N SER A 47 1.54 3.88 7.55
CA SER A 47 2.62 4.19 8.49
C SER A 47 2.64 5.67 8.81
N PHE A 48 3.17 6.02 9.97
CA PHE A 48 3.57 7.38 10.28
C PHE A 48 4.98 7.66 9.72
N ILE A 49 5.21 8.86 9.19
CA ILE A 49 6.46 9.34 8.59
C ILE A 49 6.83 10.66 9.27
N PHE A 50 8.04 10.72 9.84
CA PHE A 50 8.62 11.91 10.48
C PHE A 50 9.31 12.80 9.44
N GLU A 51 9.15 14.13 9.51
CA GLU A 51 9.76 15.08 8.55
C GLU A 51 11.29 15.18 8.71
N ASP A 52 11.78 15.35 9.95
CA ASP A 52 13.17 15.78 10.21
C ASP A 52 14.09 14.69 10.78
N ASN A 53 13.63 13.43 10.87
CA ASN A 53 14.45 12.40 11.51
C ASN A 53 14.16 10.99 10.99
N ILE A 54 14.86 10.60 9.92
CA ILE A 54 14.97 9.19 9.52
C ILE A 54 15.67 8.37 10.63
N ASP A 55 16.51 8.99 11.48
CA ASP A 55 17.24 8.32 12.57
C ASP A 55 16.43 8.21 13.89
N PHE A 56 15.28 8.89 14.02
CA PHE A 56 14.22 8.43 14.92
C PHE A 56 13.49 7.28 14.25
N GLU A 57 14.27 6.34 13.70
CA GLU A 57 13.76 5.05 13.37
C GLU A 57 13.17 4.53 14.68
N CYS A 58 11.87 4.27 14.72
CA CYS A 58 11.48 3.02 15.33
C CYS A 58 12.38 1.98 14.61
N LYS A 59 13.56 1.63 15.14
CA LYS A 59 14.67 1.04 14.36
C LYS A 59 14.23 -0.21 13.63
N ALA A 60 14.08 -0.12 12.31
CA ALA A 60 13.84 -1.27 11.44
C ALA A 60 15.16 -2.02 11.30
N GLY A 61 15.60 -2.69 12.36
CA GLY A 61 16.89 -3.38 12.35
C GLY A 61 17.42 -3.78 13.72
N GLU A 62 17.09 -3.04 14.79
CA GLU A 62 17.41 -3.50 16.14
C GLU A 62 16.33 -4.47 16.64
N PHE A 63 16.79 -5.56 17.24
CA PHE A 63 15.97 -6.67 17.73
C PHE A 63 14.76 -6.17 18.52
N PHE A 64 13.63 -6.88 18.35
CA PHE A 64 12.42 -6.74 19.14
C PHE A 64 12.73 -6.31 20.58
N SER A 65 12.29 -5.11 20.99
CA SER A 65 12.14 -4.91 22.41
C SER A 65 10.88 -5.70 22.82
N PRO A 66 10.89 -6.45 23.93
CA PRO A 66 9.69 -7.13 24.43
C PRO A 66 8.49 -6.19 24.64
N LYS A 67 8.73 -4.87 24.71
CA LYS A 67 7.69 -3.85 24.84
C LYS A 67 6.88 -3.68 23.55
N ASP A 68 7.47 -3.87 22.38
CA ASP A 68 6.77 -3.70 21.09
C ASP A 68 5.80 -4.85 20.77
N GLU A 69 6.11 -6.06 21.28
CA GLU A 69 5.23 -7.23 21.22
C GLU A 69 4.02 -7.09 22.15
N ALA A 70 4.18 -6.39 23.29
CA ALA A 70 3.10 -6.23 24.27
C ALA A 70 1.88 -5.48 23.71
N HIS A 71 2.08 -4.66 22.66
CA HIS A 71 1.01 -3.92 22.00
C HIS A 71 0.34 -4.69 20.85
N PHE A 72 0.80 -5.92 20.57
CA PHE A 72 0.31 -6.74 19.49
C PHE A 72 -0.16 -8.12 19.98
N ASP A 73 -1.47 -8.28 20.08
CA ASP A 73 -2.10 -9.55 20.41
C ASP A 73 -2.91 -10.08 19.22
N PHE A 74 -2.54 -11.25 18.72
CA PHE A 74 -3.27 -11.94 17.65
C PHE A 74 -4.72 -12.25 18.01
N SER A 75 -4.99 -12.60 19.27
CA SER A 75 -6.33 -12.99 19.69
C SER A 75 -7.30 -11.81 19.56
N SER A 76 -6.80 -10.59 19.77
CA SER A 76 -7.56 -9.35 19.60
C SER A 76 -8.01 -9.10 18.15
N LEU A 77 -7.30 -9.65 17.16
CA LEU A 77 -7.63 -9.48 15.73
C LEU A 77 -8.74 -10.41 15.24
N SER A 78 -9.14 -11.41 16.04
CA SER A 78 -10.07 -12.48 15.63
C SER A 78 -11.35 -11.97 14.94
N SER A 79 -11.92 -10.86 15.42
CA SER A 79 -13.14 -10.26 14.86
C SER A 79 -12.97 -9.60 13.49
N ILE A 80 -11.77 -9.14 13.15
CA ILE A 80 -11.47 -8.41 11.90
C ILE A 80 -10.47 -9.14 11.00
N LYS A 81 -10.02 -10.34 11.40
CA LYS A 81 -8.93 -11.06 10.73
C LYS A 81 -9.19 -11.25 9.24
N ASN A 82 -10.37 -11.71 8.86
CA ASN A 82 -10.73 -11.94 7.46
C ASN A 82 -10.72 -10.64 6.65
N GLU A 83 -11.14 -9.54 7.26
CA GLU A 83 -11.14 -8.24 6.61
C GLU A 83 -9.72 -7.72 6.40
N ILE A 84 -8.83 -7.91 7.38
CA ILE A 84 -7.40 -7.63 7.21
C ILE A 84 -6.84 -8.48 6.08
N VAL A 85 -7.09 -9.78 6.08
CA VAL A 85 -6.59 -10.71 5.05
C VAL A 85 -7.01 -10.25 3.66
N ASP A 86 -8.29 -9.93 3.46
CA ASP A 86 -8.83 -9.50 2.19
C ASP A 86 -8.27 -8.14 1.74
N LYS A 87 -8.24 -7.15 2.64
CA LYS A 87 -7.92 -5.75 2.29
C LYS A 87 -6.44 -5.42 2.34
N TRP A 88 -5.62 -6.13 3.13
CA TRP A 88 -4.16 -6.04 3.09
C TRP A 88 -3.52 -7.08 2.18
N GLY A 89 -4.32 -7.99 1.62
CA GLY A 89 -3.84 -9.06 0.73
C GLY A 89 -2.84 -10.00 1.40
N ILE A 90 -3.11 -10.37 2.67
CA ILE A 90 -2.21 -11.22 3.48
C ILE A 90 -2.02 -12.59 2.83
N ASP A 91 -3.08 -13.14 2.24
CA ASP A 91 -3.09 -14.44 1.55
C ASP A 91 -2.05 -14.57 0.44
N ARG A 92 -1.67 -13.45 -0.18
CA ARG A 92 -0.59 -13.41 -1.16
C ARG A 92 0.71 -13.93 -0.58
N VAL A 93 1.01 -13.48 0.63
CA VAL A 93 2.29 -13.74 1.31
C VAL A 93 2.19 -14.98 2.19
N SER A 94 1.01 -15.24 2.79
CA SER A 94 0.80 -16.40 3.65
C SER A 94 0.77 -17.74 2.88
N LYS A 95 0.55 -17.73 1.56
CA LYS A 95 0.82 -18.93 0.74
C LYS A 95 2.22 -19.50 0.93
N TYR A 96 3.17 -18.71 1.44
CA TYR A 96 4.54 -19.10 1.74
C TYR A 96 4.92 -18.94 3.23
N SER A 97 4.00 -18.53 4.11
CA SER A 97 4.29 -18.18 5.51
C SER A 97 3.05 -18.27 6.39
N ASN A 98 3.19 -18.38 7.71
CA ASN A 98 2.01 -18.35 8.57
C ASN A 98 1.34 -16.95 8.54
N GLU A 99 0.01 -16.88 8.39
CA GLU A 99 -0.73 -15.60 8.38
C GLU A 99 -0.43 -14.71 9.60
N ASN A 100 -0.34 -15.32 10.78
CA ASN A 100 -0.03 -14.60 12.01
C ASN A 100 1.39 -14.01 11.92
N GLU A 101 2.37 -14.75 11.41
CA GLU A 101 3.73 -14.20 11.20
C GLU A 101 3.73 -13.04 10.20
N VAL A 102 2.92 -13.10 9.15
CA VAL A 102 2.79 -12.00 8.18
C VAL A 102 2.20 -10.75 8.85
N LEU A 103 1.14 -10.92 9.63
CA LEU A 103 0.50 -9.82 10.37
C LEU A 103 1.45 -9.19 11.39
N ALA A 104 2.14 -10.00 12.21
CA ALA A 104 3.13 -9.48 13.16
C ALA A 104 4.27 -8.74 12.44
N ARG A 105 4.73 -9.23 11.28
CA ARG A 105 5.75 -8.54 10.49
C ARG A 105 5.25 -7.19 9.97
N TYR A 106 4.00 -7.10 9.52
CA TYR A 106 3.43 -5.85 9.01
C TYR A 106 3.23 -4.84 10.14
N TRP A 107 2.73 -5.28 11.30
CA TRP A 107 2.72 -4.46 12.51
C TRP A 107 4.12 -3.96 12.87
N LYS A 108 5.12 -4.85 12.91
CA LYS A 108 6.50 -4.49 13.24
C LYS A 108 7.08 -3.46 12.26
N GLN A 109 6.80 -3.62 10.97
CA GLN A 109 7.39 -2.77 9.94
C GLN A 109 6.71 -1.39 9.86
N PHE A 110 5.38 -1.36 9.93
CA PHE A 110 4.59 -0.15 9.61
C PHE A 110 3.78 0.37 10.80
N GLY A 111 3.32 -0.53 11.67
CA GLY A 111 2.40 -0.19 12.75
C GLY A 111 3.05 0.21 14.05
N ARG A 112 4.25 -0.28 14.39
CA ARG A 112 4.84 -0.10 15.72
C ARG A 112 5.01 1.36 16.14
N CYS A 113 5.26 2.30 15.23
CA CYS A 113 5.38 3.71 15.61
C CYS A 113 4.03 4.29 16.06
N SER A 114 2.93 3.61 15.74
CA SER A 114 1.58 3.97 16.16
C SER A 114 1.37 3.85 17.69
N VAL A 115 2.22 3.10 18.41
CA VAL A 115 2.16 2.99 19.89
C VAL A 115 2.28 4.33 20.60
N PHE A 116 2.90 5.31 19.93
CA PHE A 116 3.10 6.65 20.44
C PHE A 116 1.87 7.56 20.26
N PHE A 117 0.88 7.14 19.45
CA PHE A 117 -0.27 7.95 19.09
C PHE A 117 -1.55 7.36 19.70
N LYS A 118 -2.14 8.09 20.65
CA LYS A 118 -3.36 7.69 21.33
C LYS A 118 -4.48 7.43 20.31
N GLY A 119 -5.07 6.23 20.37
CA GLY A 119 -6.17 5.84 19.48
C GLY A 119 -5.76 4.89 18.35
N ILE A 120 -4.46 4.73 18.08
CA ILE A 120 -3.90 3.67 17.22
C ILE A 120 -2.74 2.92 17.90
N ASP A 121 -2.70 3.00 19.23
CA ASP A 121 -1.63 2.57 20.14
C ASP A 121 -1.54 1.06 20.37
N SER A 122 -2.16 0.26 19.51
CA SER A 122 -2.15 -1.21 19.57
C SER A 122 -2.38 -1.80 18.18
N GLY A 123 -1.99 -3.06 17.99
CA GLY A 123 -2.21 -3.80 16.74
C GLY A 123 -3.65 -3.76 16.25
N LEU A 124 -4.61 -4.04 17.15
CA LEU A 124 -6.03 -4.02 16.81
C LEU A 124 -6.45 -2.65 16.30
N LYS A 125 -6.15 -1.58 17.05
CA LYS A 125 -6.55 -0.21 16.68
C LYS A 125 -5.88 0.25 15.38
N PHE A 126 -4.62 -0.10 15.16
CA PHE A 126 -3.90 0.18 13.93
C PHE A 126 -4.54 -0.48 12.72
N TYR A 127 -4.84 -1.78 12.81
CA TYR A 127 -5.51 -2.48 11.72
C TYR A 127 -6.92 -1.93 11.49
N GLN A 128 -7.72 -1.74 12.53
CA GLN A 128 -9.05 -1.13 12.41
C GLN A 128 -8.98 0.23 11.71
N LYS A 129 -8.05 1.09 12.11
CA LYS A 129 -7.88 2.41 11.49
C LYS A 129 -7.45 2.29 10.03
N SER A 130 -6.53 1.38 9.70
CA SER A 130 -6.10 1.17 8.32
C SER A 130 -7.26 0.71 7.41
N LEU A 131 -8.14 -0.16 7.91
CA LEU A 131 -9.31 -0.67 7.17
C LEU A 131 -10.36 0.42 7.00
N GLU A 132 -10.63 1.20 8.06
CA GLU A 132 -11.53 2.36 8.00
C GLU A 132 -11.07 3.38 6.95
N LEU A 133 -9.76 3.69 6.93
CA LEU A 133 -9.20 4.65 5.97
C LEU A 133 -9.17 4.10 4.54
N PHE A 134 -8.92 2.80 4.38
CA PHE A 134 -9.03 2.13 3.08
C PHE A 134 -10.46 2.22 2.53
N ASP A 135 -11.47 1.98 3.36
CA ASP A 135 -12.86 2.07 2.92
C ASP A 135 -13.28 3.50 2.59
N LYS A 136 -12.86 4.45 3.44
CA LYS A 136 -13.16 5.87 3.25
C LYS A 136 -12.54 6.44 1.98
N TYR A 137 -11.31 6.03 1.66
CA TYR A 137 -10.54 6.54 0.51
C TYR A 137 -10.21 5.43 -0.49
N ASN A 138 -11.17 4.56 -0.77
CA ASN A 138 -10.96 3.43 -1.66
C ASN A 138 -10.64 3.90 -3.10
N MET A 139 -9.43 3.61 -3.59
CA MET A 139 -8.96 4.16 -4.88
C MET A 139 -9.70 3.59 -6.09
N ASP A 140 -10.21 2.36 -6.04
CA ASP A 140 -11.09 1.84 -7.09
C ASP A 140 -12.35 2.70 -7.23
N THR A 141 -12.99 2.97 -6.10
CA THR A 141 -14.23 3.76 -6.06
C THR A 141 -13.98 5.19 -6.54
N ILE A 142 -12.91 5.83 -6.04
CA ILE A 142 -12.52 7.19 -6.42
C ILE A 142 -12.25 7.30 -7.93
N LEU A 143 -11.45 6.38 -8.50
CA LEU A 143 -11.11 6.43 -9.92
C LEU A 143 -12.35 6.15 -10.80
N ARG A 144 -13.21 5.20 -10.40
CA ARG A 144 -14.45 4.90 -11.11
C ARG A 144 -15.42 6.07 -11.17
N GLN A 145 -15.48 6.91 -10.14
CA GLN A 145 -16.29 8.15 -10.16
C GLN A 145 -15.88 9.11 -11.29
N SER A 146 -14.65 8.99 -11.78
CA SER A 146 -14.13 9.77 -12.92
C SER A 146 -14.06 8.93 -14.21
N ASN A 147 -14.79 7.80 -14.28
CA ASN A 147 -14.79 6.85 -15.39
C ASN A 147 -13.42 6.21 -15.69
N ILE A 148 -12.50 6.24 -14.72
CA ILE A 148 -11.20 5.56 -14.80
C ILE A 148 -11.40 4.14 -14.27
N THR A 149 -11.55 3.20 -15.20
CA THR A 149 -11.74 1.77 -14.93
C THR A 149 -10.52 0.95 -15.35
N PRO A 150 -10.30 -0.22 -14.74
CA PRO A 150 -9.26 -1.15 -15.19
C PRO A 150 -9.46 -1.59 -16.66
N GLY A 151 -8.36 -2.02 -17.30
CA GLY A 151 -8.29 -2.53 -18.67
C GLY A 151 -8.04 -1.46 -19.74
N LYS A 152 -7.86 -0.19 -19.34
CA LYS A 152 -7.66 0.95 -20.24
C LYS A 152 -6.37 1.70 -19.92
N SER A 153 -5.95 2.55 -20.86
CA SER A 153 -4.81 3.44 -20.68
C SER A 153 -5.27 4.87 -20.46
N TYR A 154 -4.58 5.57 -19.57
CA TYR A 154 -4.85 6.95 -19.18
C TYR A 154 -3.54 7.73 -19.12
N THR A 155 -3.62 9.04 -19.21
CA THR A 155 -2.51 9.93 -18.89
C THR A 155 -2.28 9.98 -17.38
N TYR A 156 -1.08 10.41 -16.98
CA TYR A 156 -0.78 10.70 -15.57
C TYR A 156 -1.78 11.71 -14.99
N GLN A 157 -2.06 12.78 -15.74
CA GLN A 157 -2.93 13.86 -15.31
C GLN A 157 -4.33 13.36 -14.98
N GLU A 158 -4.96 12.57 -15.86
CA GLU A 158 -6.30 12.01 -15.65
C GLU A 158 -6.40 11.23 -14.33
N ILE A 159 -5.45 10.32 -14.07
CA ILE A 159 -5.45 9.52 -12.84
C ILE A 159 -5.17 10.41 -11.62
N SER A 160 -4.16 11.28 -11.71
CA SER A 160 -3.74 12.13 -10.58
C SER A 160 -4.83 13.11 -10.16
N GLU A 161 -5.55 13.71 -11.10
CA GLU A 161 -6.61 14.68 -10.83
C GLU A 161 -7.85 13.99 -10.27
N ALA A 162 -8.22 12.83 -10.81
CA ALA A 162 -9.31 12.02 -10.28
C ALA A 162 -9.04 11.58 -8.83
N ALA A 163 -7.85 11.04 -8.57
CA ALA A 163 -7.44 10.61 -7.24
C ALA A 163 -7.35 11.81 -6.27
N SER A 164 -6.70 12.90 -6.68
CA SER A 164 -6.60 14.13 -5.88
C SER A 164 -7.98 14.69 -5.52
N LYS A 165 -8.89 14.78 -6.49
CA LYS A 165 -10.27 15.23 -6.26
C LYS A 165 -10.99 14.34 -5.24
N GLY A 166 -10.84 13.02 -5.34
CA GLY A 166 -11.46 12.06 -4.42
C GLY A 166 -11.00 12.20 -2.96
N ILE A 167 -9.82 12.77 -2.73
CA ILE A 167 -9.27 13.03 -1.39
C ILE A 167 -9.30 14.52 -0.99
N GLY A 168 -10.08 15.35 -1.68
CA GLY A 168 -10.24 16.78 -1.32
C GLY A 168 -9.16 17.71 -1.87
N GLY A 169 -8.62 17.40 -3.06
CA GLY A 169 -7.66 18.25 -3.78
C GLY A 169 -6.24 18.18 -3.21
N LYS A 170 -5.89 17.09 -2.52
CA LYS A 170 -4.55 16.88 -1.95
C LYS A 170 -3.65 16.13 -2.91
N HIS A 171 -2.34 16.25 -2.70
CA HIS A 171 -1.34 15.60 -3.52
C HIS A 171 -1.42 14.07 -3.39
N VAL A 172 -1.30 13.40 -4.52
CA VAL A 172 -1.20 11.94 -4.61
C VAL A 172 0.13 11.56 -5.22
N LYS A 173 0.78 10.55 -4.65
CA LYS A 173 1.95 9.92 -5.24
C LYS A 173 1.50 8.70 -6.03
N MET A 174 1.83 8.68 -7.31
CA MET A 174 1.57 7.54 -8.18
C MET A 174 2.87 6.86 -8.57
N THR A 175 2.91 5.55 -8.42
CA THR A 175 4.02 4.73 -8.88
C THR A 175 3.57 3.81 -10.01
N CYS A 176 4.54 3.46 -10.85
CA CYS A 176 4.28 2.57 -11.96
C CYS A 176 5.41 1.57 -12.14
N VAL A 177 5.06 0.39 -12.65
CA VAL A 177 6.01 -0.65 -13.05
C VAL A 177 6.07 -0.78 -14.56
N SER A 178 7.20 -1.25 -15.07
CA SER A 178 7.35 -1.55 -16.49
C SER A 178 6.87 -2.96 -16.82
N SER A 179 6.10 -3.12 -17.89
CA SER A 179 5.73 -4.44 -18.39
C SER A 179 6.97 -5.24 -18.80
N TYR A 180 7.11 -6.47 -18.31
CA TYR A 180 8.13 -7.41 -18.78
C TYR A 180 7.81 -7.91 -20.21
N GLY A 181 8.85 -8.19 -21.00
CA GLY A 181 8.74 -8.88 -22.30
C GLY A 181 8.25 -8.06 -23.51
N ASN A 182 7.39 -7.05 -23.32
CA ASN A 182 6.85 -6.26 -24.43
C ASN A 182 7.76 -5.08 -24.81
N LYS A 183 8.05 -4.94 -26.10
CA LYS A 183 8.67 -3.74 -26.69
C LYS A 183 7.66 -3.05 -27.63
N PRO A 184 7.40 -1.74 -27.50
CA PRO A 184 7.86 -0.86 -26.41
C PRO A 184 7.25 -1.26 -25.06
N ARG A 185 8.00 -1.06 -23.97
CA ARG A 185 7.50 -1.36 -22.62
C ARG A 185 6.29 -0.49 -22.32
N LYS A 186 5.23 -1.06 -21.76
CA LYS A 186 4.10 -0.31 -21.22
C LYS A 186 4.40 0.07 -19.77
N GLN A 187 3.98 1.27 -19.37
CA GLN A 187 3.94 1.68 -17.98
C GLN A 187 2.61 1.20 -17.40
N ILE A 188 2.64 0.49 -16.28
CA ILE A 188 1.46 -0.08 -15.62
C ILE A 188 1.32 0.62 -14.26
N LEU A 189 0.12 1.11 -13.95
CA LEU A 189 -0.17 1.66 -12.63
C LEU A 189 0.10 0.58 -11.58
N ASP A 190 0.86 0.90 -10.55
CA ASP A 190 1.22 -0.05 -9.49
C ASP A 190 0.58 0.36 -8.17
N ASN A 191 0.81 1.60 -7.73
CA ASN A 191 0.20 2.09 -6.50
C ASN A 191 -0.09 3.59 -6.49
N ILE A 192 -1.02 3.97 -5.63
CA ILE A 192 -1.35 5.35 -5.31
C ILE A 192 -1.27 5.52 -3.80
N GLY A 193 -0.53 6.53 -3.36
CA GLY A 193 -0.45 6.91 -1.96
C GLY A 193 -0.72 8.38 -1.72
N PHE A 194 -1.12 8.71 -0.50
CA PHE A 194 -1.36 10.09 -0.06
C PHE A 194 -1.11 10.25 1.43
N TYR A 195 -0.85 11.49 1.83
CA TYR A 195 -0.53 11.85 3.21
C TYR A 195 -1.77 12.30 3.97
N MET A 196 -1.75 12.10 5.28
CA MET A 196 -2.79 12.52 6.21
C MET A 196 -2.19 13.17 7.46
N ASP A 197 -2.92 14.11 8.02
CA ASP A 197 -2.60 14.70 9.31
C ASP A 197 -2.79 13.71 10.47
N LYS A 198 -2.44 14.12 11.70
CA LYS A 198 -2.59 13.30 12.91
C LYS A 198 -4.05 12.94 13.24
N ASN A 199 -5.02 13.58 12.60
CA ASN A 199 -6.46 13.31 12.71
C ASN A 199 -6.97 12.47 11.53
N PHE A 200 -6.08 11.94 10.69
CA PHE A 200 -6.37 11.13 9.51
C PHE A 200 -7.17 11.87 8.41
N ASN A 201 -7.01 13.18 8.30
CA ASN A 201 -7.51 13.96 7.16
C ASN A 201 -6.43 14.10 6.09
N PRO A 202 -6.75 13.92 4.80
CA PRO A 202 -5.81 14.15 3.71
C PRO A 202 -5.15 15.52 3.80
N THR A 203 -3.83 15.54 3.66
CA THR A 203 -3.02 16.75 3.71
C THR A 203 -1.91 16.69 2.68
N ASN A 204 -1.27 17.84 2.45
CA ASN A 204 -0.01 17.89 1.73
C ASN A 204 1.11 17.90 2.77
N PRO A 205 2.21 17.15 2.56
CA PRO A 205 3.38 17.28 3.40
C PRO A 205 4.03 18.65 3.20
N THR A 206 4.74 19.19 4.20
CA THR A 206 5.45 20.47 4.03
C THR A 206 6.60 20.34 3.02
N ASP A 207 7.27 19.18 3.00
CA ASP A 207 8.27 18.80 2.00
C ASP A 207 7.72 17.74 1.04
N ILE A 208 7.24 18.18 -0.12
CA ILE A 208 6.60 17.34 -1.16
C ILE A 208 7.61 16.42 -1.87
N GLU A 209 8.92 16.61 -1.64
CA GLU A 209 9.98 15.86 -2.30
C GLU A 209 10.95 15.21 -1.30
N SER A 210 10.49 14.20 -0.57
CA SER A 210 11.44 13.27 0.04
C SER A 210 12.34 12.72 -1.07
N PRO A 211 13.67 12.59 -0.89
CA PRO A 211 14.54 11.93 -1.88
C PRO A 211 14.06 10.53 -2.28
N SER A 212 13.33 9.85 -1.38
CA SER A 212 12.68 8.55 -1.64
C SER A 212 11.49 8.64 -2.61
N ASP A 213 10.95 9.84 -2.84
CA ASP A 213 9.88 10.10 -3.81
C ASP A 213 10.36 10.05 -5.27
N ARG A 214 11.66 10.16 -5.53
CA ARG A 214 12.19 10.29 -6.90
C ARG A 214 12.34 8.97 -7.65
N PHE A 215 12.40 7.82 -6.96
CA PHE A 215 12.89 6.59 -7.58
C PHE A 215 11.82 5.67 -8.16
N PHE A 216 10.53 5.92 -7.94
CA PHE A 216 9.46 5.01 -8.38
C PHE A 216 8.20 5.72 -8.89
N THR A 217 8.29 6.95 -9.41
CA THR A 217 7.12 7.65 -9.95
C THR A 217 6.78 7.20 -11.36
N CYS A 218 5.50 7.22 -11.70
CA CYS A 218 5.07 7.12 -13.09
C CYS A 218 5.71 8.23 -13.94
N ASP A 219 6.23 7.88 -15.11
CA ASP A 219 6.62 8.81 -16.16
C ASP A 219 5.37 9.58 -16.63
N ARG A 220 5.41 10.91 -16.50
CA ARG A 220 4.28 11.81 -16.76
C ARG A 220 3.97 11.98 -18.24
N GLU A 221 4.93 11.69 -19.12
CA GLU A 221 4.80 11.86 -20.57
C GLU A 221 4.26 10.60 -21.25
N ARG A 222 4.18 9.49 -20.51
CA ARG A 222 3.74 8.19 -21.04
C ARG A 222 2.37 7.82 -20.54
N VAL A 223 1.58 7.20 -21.42
CA VAL A 223 0.32 6.59 -21.03
C VAL A 223 0.55 5.45 -20.03
N ILE A 224 -0.33 5.39 -19.04
CA ILE A 224 -0.34 4.43 -17.95
C ILE A 224 -1.46 3.43 -18.22
N LEU A 225 -1.12 2.14 -18.30
CA LEU A 225 -2.11 1.06 -18.30
C LEU A 225 -2.60 0.85 -16.87
N TYR A 226 -3.87 1.13 -16.60
CA TYR A 226 -4.52 0.65 -15.39
C TYR A 226 -4.99 -0.78 -15.65
N GLN A 227 -4.21 -1.76 -15.19
CA GLN A 227 -4.43 -3.16 -15.55
C GLN A 227 -5.65 -3.76 -14.83
N GLY A 228 -6.51 -4.46 -15.58
CA GLY A 228 -7.60 -5.25 -15.03
C GLY A 228 -7.10 -6.52 -14.33
N LEU A 229 -7.78 -6.88 -13.24
CA LEU A 229 -7.51 -8.11 -12.48
C LEU A 229 -7.62 -9.36 -13.38
N MET A 230 -8.71 -9.46 -14.15
CA MET A 230 -8.94 -10.58 -15.06
C MET A 230 -8.05 -10.53 -16.29
N ASP A 231 -7.75 -9.33 -16.81
CA ASP A 231 -6.83 -9.16 -17.94
C ASP A 231 -5.44 -9.73 -17.66
N TYR A 232 -4.99 -9.70 -16.40
CA TYR A 232 -3.74 -10.34 -16.00
C TYR A 232 -3.86 -11.86 -16.01
N VAL A 233 -4.88 -12.43 -15.35
CA VAL A 233 -5.08 -13.88 -15.27
C VAL A 233 -5.21 -14.49 -16.66
N ASP A 234 -5.98 -13.86 -17.54
CA ASP A 234 -6.19 -14.35 -18.91
C ASP A 234 -4.90 -14.28 -19.74
N LYS A 235 -4.07 -13.25 -19.55
CA LYS A 235 -2.74 -13.18 -20.19
C LYS A 235 -1.80 -14.26 -19.68
N GLU A 236 -1.76 -14.52 -18.37
CA GLU A 236 -0.96 -15.61 -17.84
C GLU A 236 -1.45 -16.96 -18.37
N ARG A 237 -2.77 -17.18 -18.44
CA ARG A 237 -3.36 -18.38 -19.07
C ARG A 237 -2.88 -18.56 -20.51
N GLN A 238 -2.93 -17.51 -21.31
CA GLN A 238 -2.44 -17.54 -22.69
C GLN A 238 -0.93 -17.81 -22.75
N ARG A 239 -0.12 -17.19 -21.89
CA ARG A 239 1.34 -17.37 -21.83
C ARG A 239 1.72 -18.81 -21.49
N ILE A 240 1.03 -19.44 -20.55
CA ILE A 240 1.32 -20.80 -20.11
C ILE A 240 0.80 -21.82 -21.12
N GLY A 241 -0.43 -21.62 -21.64
CA GLY A 241 -0.99 -22.48 -22.68
C GLY A 241 -0.25 -22.44 -24.02
N SER A 242 0.58 -21.41 -24.27
CA SER A 242 1.44 -21.31 -25.45
C SER A 242 2.83 -21.92 -25.27
N ILE A 243 3.22 -22.32 -24.05
CA ILE A 243 4.34 -23.24 -23.82
C ILE A 243 3.81 -24.65 -24.08
N ARG A 244 3.89 -25.12 -25.33
CA ARG A 244 3.55 -26.52 -25.68
C ARG A 244 4.39 -27.49 -24.82
N PRO A 245 3.86 -28.69 -24.51
CA PRO A 245 4.66 -29.71 -23.84
C PRO A 245 5.88 -30.01 -24.72
N ILE A 246 7.06 -29.87 -24.13
CA ILE A 246 8.26 -30.49 -24.67
C ILE A 246 8.05 -31.98 -24.42
N PHE A 247 7.63 -32.69 -25.48
CA PHE A 247 7.66 -34.14 -25.54
C PHE A 247 9.11 -34.62 -25.66
#